data_AF-A0A1I3P7L4-F1
#
_entry.id   AF-A0A1I3P7L4-F1
#
_cell.length_a   1.000
_cell.length_b   1.000
_cell.length_c   1.000
_cell.angle_alpha   90.00
_cell.angle_beta   90.00
_cell.angle_gamma   90.00
#
_symmetry.space_group_name_H-M   'P 1'
#
loop_
_entity.id
_entity.type
_entity.pdbx_description
1 polymer ?
#
loop_
_entity_poly.entity_id
_entity_poly.type
_entity_poly.pdbx_seq_one_letter_code
_entity_poly.pdbx_strand_id
1 'polypeptide(L)'
;MAWLTVWEAFERMKREGISKSIHTIIQWIKEGKLKAEKSSHKQDEWRIDSNHLEQWIQEHKPSDMDIVTELTKAIKTIREAYEEVKKERDRLQTENELLQETNKQLRADNEQLKEKLERLTIELNQRAQEPKHEPPTDPNQKLDHKSISLPAIVESAEGLPVEILQETEPEEKMESVQEESASEGLTKEQVEEIWRRVTKDTMEDEDVVTNSKNLLFSTLFKNDHPRTVIERTEEGYYICPFRSGHGKYFDRVDRLIETAIPYLIRHAKIQKIRDAERKKYGY
;
A
#
# COMPACT_ATOMS: atom_id res chain seq x y z
N MET A 1 47.50 -24.93 25.86
CA MET A 1 46.74 -24.54 24.66
C MET A 1 45.69 -23.53 25.09
N ALA A 2 45.64 -22.36 24.46
CA ALA A 2 44.66 -21.33 24.80
C ALA A 2 43.35 -21.66 24.07
N TRP A 3 42.28 -21.84 24.85
CA TRP A 3 40.94 -22.11 24.34
C TRP A 3 40.13 -20.83 24.41
N LEU A 4 39.55 -20.42 23.27
CA LEU A 4 38.74 -19.22 23.14
C LEU A 4 37.26 -19.57 23.13
N THR A 5 36.43 -18.68 23.64
CA THR A 5 34.98 -18.79 23.44
C THR A 5 34.61 -18.51 21.98
N VAL A 6 33.44 -19.00 21.53
CA VAL A 6 32.93 -18.71 20.19
C VAL A 6 32.82 -17.20 19.93
N TRP A 7 32.46 -16.44 20.96
CA TRP A 7 32.34 -14.99 20.84
C TRP A 7 33.70 -14.29 20.67
N GLU A 8 34.73 -14.69 21.41
CA GLU A 8 36.09 -14.16 21.23
C GLU A 8 36.66 -14.53 19.86
N ALA A 9 36.40 -15.74 19.38
CA ALA A 9 36.78 -16.15 18.04
C ALA A 9 36.04 -15.34 16.95
N PHE A 10 34.77 -15.05 17.17
CA PHE A 10 33.98 -14.18 16.31
C PHE A 10 34.56 -12.78 16.21
N GLU A 11 34.86 -12.12 17.33
CA GLU A 11 35.44 -10.77 17.31
C GLU A 11 36.83 -10.72 16.66
N ARG A 12 37.59 -11.82 16.69
CA ARG A 12 38.85 -11.94 15.93
C ARG A 12 38.60 -12.08 14.42
N MET A 13 37.73 -13.01 14.01
CA MET A 13 37.42 -13.23 12.60
C MET A 13 36.70 -12.04 11.93
N LYS A 14 35.88 -11.31 12.70
CA LYS A 14 35.18 -10.11 12.24
C LYS A 14 36.14 -8.96 11.95
N ARG A 15 37.16 -8.77 12.78
CA ARG A 15 38.21 -7.76 12.55
C ARG A 15 39.00 -8.00 11.26
N GLU A 16 39.22 -9.26 10.93
CA GLU A 16 39.91 -9.67 9.70
C GLU A 16 38.98 -9.77 8.48
N GLY A 17 37.69 -9.44 8.63
CA GLY A 17 36.72 -9.43 7.53
C GLY A 17 36.26 -10.81 7.05
N ILE A 18 36.59 -11.88 7.78
CA ILE A 18 36.37 -13.28 7.37
C ILE A 18 34.95 -13.76 7.67
N SER A 19 34.38 -13.34 8.81
CA SER A 19 33.01 -13.70 9.18
C SER A 19 32.21 -12.51 9.68
N LYS A 20 30.94 -12.45 9.30
CA LYS A 20 29.96 -11.44 9.72
C LYS A 20 28.96 -11.97 10.74
N SER A 21 28.97 -13.28 11.04
CA SER A 21 28.00 -13.92 11.93
C SER A 21 28.63 -15.00 12.81
N ILE A 22 28.21 -15.02 14.09
CA ILE A 22 28.54 -16.09 15.05
C ILE A 22 28.01 -17.44 14.57
N HIS A 23 26.84 -17.46 13.91
CA HIS A 23 26.23 -18.69 13.40
C HIS A 23 27.12 -19.40 12.38
N THR A 24 27.82 -18.62 11.53
CA THR A 24 28.76 -19.16 10.55
C THR A 24 29.94 -19.87 11.22
N ILE A 25 30.40 -19.36 12.37
CA ILE A 25 31.48 -19.98 13.14
C ILE A 25 30.99 -21.27 13.80
N ILE A 26 29.79 -21.26 14.39
CA ILE A 26 29.16 -22.48 14.94
C ILE A 26 28.98 -23.53 13.83
N GLN A 27 28.59 -23.13 12.62
CA GLN A 27 28.48 -24.01 11.48
C GLN A 27 29.84 -24.62 11.10
N TRP A 28 30.91 -23.84 11.04
CA TRP A 28 32.26 -24.35 10.76
C TRP A 28 32.78 -25.31 11.83
N ILE A 29 32.40 -25.11 13.09
CA ILE A 29 32.67 -26.06 14.17
C ILE A 29 31.92 -27.38 13.90
N LYS A 30 30.63 -27.31 13.57
CA LYS A 30 29.82 -28.51 13.25
C LYS A 30 30.33 -29.26 12.02
N GLU A 31 30.82 -28.54 11.02
CA GLU A 31 31.43 -29.09 9.80
C GLU A 31 32.85 -29.64 10.02
N GLY A 32 33.42 -29.51 11.23
CA GLY A 32 34.76 -29.98 11.56
C GLY A 32 35.89 -29.13 10.95
N LYS A 33 35.55 -27.96 10.38
CA LYS A 33 36.51 -27.01 9.79
C LYS A 33 37.30 -26.26 10.85
N LEU A 34 36.72 -26.06 12.03
CA LEU A 34 37.40 -25.45 13.19
C LEU A 34 37.52 -26.46 14.32
N LYS A 35 38.73 -26.60 14.89
CA LYS A 35 38.95 -27.43 16.07
C LYS A 35 38.30 -26.77 17.28
N ALA A 36 37.29 -27.43 17.83
CA ALA A 36 36.59 -26.99 19.02
C ALA A 36 36.18 -28.14 19.92
N GLU A 37 36.14 -27.89 21.22
CA GLU A 37 35.67 -28.80 22.27
C GLU A 37 34.41 -28.24 22.94
N LYS A 38 33.49 -29.12 23.32
CA LYS A 38 32.35 -28.71 24.17
C LYS A 38 32.84 -28.55 25.60
N SER A 39 32.52 -27.42 26.24
CA SER A 39 32.86 -27.21 27.64
C SER A 39 32.13 -28.24 28.51
N SER A 40 32.85 -28.81 29.49
CA SER A 40 32.30 -29.82 30.40
C SER A 40 31.36 -29.23 31.47
N HIS A 41 31.39 -27.91 31.71
CA HIS A 41 30.71 -27.28 32.85
C HIS A 41 29.43 -26.51 32.49
N LYS A 42 29.19 -26.22 31.20
CA LYS A 42 27.93 -25.68 30.69
C LYS A 42 27.55 -26.45 29.45
N GLN A 43 26.39 -27.10 29.46
CA GLN A 43 25.76 -27.60 28.23
C GLN A 43 25.67 -26.40 27.27
N ASP A 44 26.21 -26.57 26.06
CA ASP A 44 26.16 -25.64 24.91
C ASP A 44 27.24 -24.56 24.73
N GLU A 45 28.30 -24.53 25.54
CA GLU A 45 29.42 -23.60 25.29
C GLU A 45 30.59 -24.29 24.54
N TRP A 46 30.76 -23.98 23.25
CA TRP A 46 31.91 -24.44 22.47
C TRP A 46 33.16 -23.60 22.77
N ARG A 47 34.31 -24.26 22.85
CA ARG A 47 35.63 -23.65 23.01
C ARG A 47 36.49 -23.98 21.81
N ILE A 48 37.06 -22.98 21.16
CA ILE A 48 37.82 -23.09 19.92
C ILE A 48 39.31 -23.02 20.23
N ASP A 49 40.11 -23.85 19.56
CA ASP A 49 41.57 -23.81 19.67
C ASP A 49 42.11 -22.50 19.06
N SER A 50 42.82 -21.70 19.86
CA SER A 50 43.34 -20.39 19.43
C SER A 50 44.37 -20.48 18.30
N ASN A 51 45.22 -21.51 18.29
CA ASN A 51 46.28 -21.65 17.29
C ASN A 51 45.68 -22.06 15.94
N HIS A 52 44.73 -22.99 15.97
CA HIS A 52 43.98 -23.40 14.79
C HIS A 52 43.14 -22.25 14.23
N LEU A 53 42.55 -21.44 15.10
CA LEU A 53 41.81 -20.24 14.70
C LEU A 53 42.71 -19.24 13.96
N GLU A 54 43.91 -18.98 14.47
CA GLU A 54 44.85 -18.04 13.85
C GLU A 54 45.36 -18.55 12.48
N GLN A 55 45.65 -19.84 12.36
CA GLN A 55 45.98 -20.47 11.08
C GLN A 55 44.84 -20.33 10.07
N TRP A 56 43.61 -20.65 10.50
CA TRP A 56 42.43 -20.50 9.66
C TRP A 56 42.23 -19.06 9.17
N ILE A 57 42.41 -18.10 10.08
CA ILE A 57 42.33 -16.67 9.76
C ILE A 57 43.37 -16.29 8.71
N GLN A 58 44.60 -16.76 8.86
CA GLN A 58 45.69 -16.43 7.93
C GLN A 58 45.46 -17.02 6.53
N GLU A 59 44.89 -18.22 6.45
CA GLU A 59 44.56 -18.90 5.19
C GLU A 59 43.35 -18.27 4.48
N HIS A 60 42.36 -17.79 5.25
CA HIS A 60 41.09 -17.28 4.72
C HIS A 60 41.01 -15.75 4.69
N LYS A 61 42.11 -15.06 5.02
CA LYS A 61 42.18 -13.61 4.89
C LYS A 61 42.07 -13.27 3.40
N PRO A 62 41.07 -12.48 2.98
CA PRO A 62 40.94 -12.11 1.59
C PRO A 62 42.22 -11.39 1.15
N SER A 63 42.79 -11.81 0.02
CA SER A 63 43.94 -11.12 -0.55
C SER A 63 43.53 -9.70 -0.93
N ASP A 64 44.42 -8.72 -0.78
CA ASP A 64 44.16 -7.34 -1.22
C ASP A 64 43.76 -7.30 -2.71
N MET A 65 44.30 -8.21 -3.51
CA MET A 65 43.91 -8.38 -4.92
C MET A 65 42.46 -8.84 -5.09
N ASP A 66 41.96 -9.76 -4.25
CA ASP A 66 40.58 -10.24 -4.32
C ASP A 66 39.61 -9.09 -3.99
N ILE A 67 39.94 -8.30 -2.96
CA ILE A 67 39.17 -7.12 -2.58
C ILE A 67 39.12 -6.12 -3.74
N VAL A 68 40.27 -5.81 -4.35
CA VAL A 68 40.33 -4.88 -5.49
C VAL A 68 39.53 -5.38 -6.68
N THR A 69 39.58 -6.68 -7.00
CA THR A 69 38.81 -7.24 -8.12
C THR A 69 37.31 -7.18 -7.88
N GLU A 70 36.84 -7.49 -6.67
CA GLU A 70 35.43 -7.39 -6.29
C GLU A 70 34.94 -5.94 -6.29
N LEU A 71 35.73 -5.01 -5.75
CA LEU A 71 35.41 -3.58 -5.81
C LEU A 71 35.36 -3.08 -7.26
N THR A 72 36.28 -3.52 -8.12
CA THR A 72 36.30 -3.14 -9.54
C THR A 72 35.05 -3.64 -10.27
N LYS A 73 34.61 -4.88 -10.00
CA LYS A 73 33.35 -5.41 -10.54
C LYS A 73 32.16 -4.60 -10.05
N ALA A 74 32.08 -4.31 -8.75
CA ALA A 74 30.99 -3.54 -8.16
C ALA A 74 30.91 -2.12 -8.77
N ILE A 75 32.05 -1.43 -8.91
CA ILE A 75 32.12 -0.11 -9.54
C ILE A 75 31.64 -0.17 -10.99
N LYS A 76 32.03 -1.21 -11.75
CA LYS A 76 31.57 -1.40 -13.13
C LYS A 76 30.05 -1.55 -13.19
N THR A 77 29.47 -2.41 -12.37
CA THR A 77 28.02 -2.63 -12.33
C THR A 77 27.26 -1.35 -11.93
N ILE A 78 27.74 -0.61 -10.93
CA ILE A 78 27.14 0.67 -10.53
C ILE A 78 27.17 1.67 -11.67
N ARG A 79 28.29 1.73 -12.41
CA ARG A 79 28.43 2.65 -13.55
C ARG A 79 27.47 2.30 -14.68
N GLU A 80 27.30 1.02 -14.99
CA GLU A 80 26.35 0.55 -16.00
C GLU A 80 24.91 0.91 -15.61
N ALA A 81 24.51 0.64 -14.36
CA ALA A 81 23.19 1.01 -13.85
C ALA A 81 22.95 2.53 -13.86
N TYR A 82 23.97 3.33 -13.53
CA TYR A 82 23.88 4.79 -13.59
C TYR A 82 23.62 5.29 -15.02
N GLU A 83 24.32 4.75 -16.02
CA GLU A 83 24.11 5.14 -17.42
C GLU A 83 22.73 4.74 -17.94
N GLU A 84 22.17 3.61 -17.50
CA GLU A 84 20.79 3.22 -17.82
C GLU A 84 19.77 4.18 -17.22
N VAL A 85 19.90 4.50 -15.93
CA VAL A 85 19.02 5.46 -15.25
C VAL A 85 19.12 6.84 -15.89
N LYS A 86 20.33 7.26 -16.29
CA LYS A 86 20.54 8.54 -16.97
C LYS A 86 19.82 8.60 -18.32
N LYS A 87 19.91 7.53 -19.13
CA LYS A 87 19.18 7.44 -20.41
C LYS A 87 17.68 7.51 -20.21
N GLU A 88 17.14 6.80 -19.21
CA GLU A 88 15.71 6.83 -18.92
C GLU A 88 15.25 8.21 -18.45
N ARG A 89 16.07 8.89 -17.61
CA ARG A 89 15.81 10.28 -17.21
C ARG A 89 15.78 11.22 -18.41
N ASP A 90 16.75 11.11 -19.33
CA ASP A 90 16.78 11.93 -20.55
C ASP A 90 15.55 11.67 -21.44
N ARG A 91 15.11 10.41 -21.57
CA ARG A 91 13.90 10.03 -22.31
C ARG A 91 12.62 10.60 -21.67
N LEU A 92 12.46 10.45 -20.37
CA LEU A 92 11.29 10.97 -19.66
C LEU A 92 11.24 12.50 -19.70
N GLN A 93 12.40 13.15 -19.72
CA GLN A 93 12.49 14.60 -19.85
C GLN A 93 11.95 15.06 -21.22
N THR A 94 12.38 14.43 -22.32
CA THR A 94 11.89 14.80 -23.66
C THR A 94 10.40 14.49 -23.84
N GLU A 95 9.92 13.39 -23.28
CA GLU A 95 8.49 13.06 -23.28
C GLU A 95 7.67 14.09 -22.48
N ASN A 96 8.18 14.54 -21.33
CA ASN A 96 7.50 15.55 -20.52
C ASN A 96 7.45 16.91 -21.25
N GLU A 97 8.54 17.32 -21.90
CA GLU A 97 8.57 18.53 -22.73
C GLU A 97 7.52 18.46 -23.86
N LEU A 98 7.41 17.32 -24.55
CA LEU A 98 6.39 17.10 -25.58
C LEU A 98 4.96 17.15 -25.02
N LEU A 99 4.72 16.52 -23.87
CA LEU A 99 3.42 16.53 -23.20
C LEU A 99 3.03 17.92 -22.71
N GLN A 100 3.99 18.73 -22.28
CA GLN A 100 3.75 20.12 -21.90
C GLN A 100 3.33 20.96 -23.11
N GLU A 101 4.02 20.83 -24.25
CA GLU A 101 3.66 21.57 -25.45
C GLU A 101 2.29 21.12 -25.99
N THR A 102 2.01 19.82 -25.96
CA THR A 102 0.70 19.27 -26.36
C THR A 102 -0.42 19.78 -25.46
N ASN A 103 -0.20 19.83 -24.13
CA ASN A 103 -1.18 20.40 -23.20
C ASN A 103 -1.42 21.89 -23.45
N LYS A 104 -0.36 22.64 -23.77
CA LYS A 104 -0.46 24.06 -24.10
C LYS A 104 -1.29 24.28 -25.36
N GLN A 105 -1.07 23.48 -26.40
CA GLN A 105 -1.87 23.54 -27.61
C GLN A 105 -3.33 23.18 -27.34
N LEU A 106 -3.60 22.09 -26.61
CA LEU A 106 -4.97 21.69 -26.26
C LEU A 106 -5.71 22.74 -25.43
N ARG A 107 -5.00 23.50 -24.58
CA ARG A 107 -5.61 24.62 -23.85
C ARG A 107 -6.00 25.75 -24.80
N ALA A 108 -5.12 26.11 -25.73
CA ALA A 108 -5.41 27.13 -26.74
C ALA A 108 -6.60 26.73 -27.62
N ASP A 109 -6.65 25.49 -28.08
CA ASP A 109 -7.76 24.98 -28.91
C ASP A 109 -9.09 24.98 -28.14
N ASN A 110 -9.07 24.58 -26.86
CA ASN A 110 -10.26 24.63 -26.01
C ASN A 110 -10.77 26.06 -25.80
N GLU A 111 -9.87 27.03 -25.67
CA GLU A 111 -10.24 28.44 -25.52
C GLU A 111 -10.89 28.97 -26.80
N GLN A 112 -10.33 28.67 -27.97
CA GLN A 112 -10.94 28.99 -29.26
C GLN A 112 -12.33 28.34 -29.45
N LEU A 113 -12.48 27.08 -29.02
CA LEU A 113 -13.77 26.39 -29.10
C LEU A 113 -14.82 27.02 -28.17
N LYS A 114 -14.41 27.43 -26.96
CA LYS A 114 -15.30 28.16 -26.04
C LYS A 114 -15.75 29.48 -26.63
N GLU A 115 -14.84 30.26 -27.21
CA GLU A 115 -15.21 31.51 -27.89
C GLU A 115 -16.19 31.28 -29.05
N LYS A 116 -15.98 30.23 -29.85
CA LYS A 116 -16.90 29.87 -30.95
C LYS A 116 -18.28 29.47 -30.42
N LEU A 117 -18.35 28.68 -29.34
CA LEU A 117 -19.60 28.30 -28.71
C LEU A 117 -20.35 29.51 -28.16
N GLU A 118 -19.64 30.44 -27.52
CA GLU A 118 -20.23 31.67 -27.00
C GLU A 118 -20.80 32.53 -28.13
N ARG A 119 -20.04 32.72 -29.23
CA ARG A 119 -20.53 33.43 -30.43
C ARG A 119 -21.79 32.79 -31.01
N LEU A 120 -21.79 31.47 -31.22
CA LEU A 120 -22.95 30.75 -31.75
C LEU A 120 -24.17 30.84 -30.81
N THR A 121 -23.94 30.81 -29.50
CA THR A 121 -25.00 30.98 -28.50
C THR A 121 -25.62 32.38 -28.58
N ILE A 122 -24.79 33.41 -28.74
CA ILE A 122 -25.24 34.79 -28.95
C ILE A 122 -26.03 34.91 -30.26
N GLU A 123 -25.53 34.36 -31.37
CA GLU A 123 -26.24 34.37 -32.66
C GLU A 123 -27.61 33.68 -32.61
N LEU A 124 -27.70 32.52 -31.94
CA LEU A 124 -28.97 31.82 -31.74
C LEU A 124 -29.96 32.64 -30.91
N ASN A 125 -29.49 33.27 -29.83
CA ASN A 125 -30.32 34.13 -29.00
C ASN A 125 -30.81 35.38 -29.77
N GLN A 126 -29.97 35.96 -30.64
CA GLN A 126 -30.37 37.09 -31.49
C GLN A 126 -31.41 36.66 -32.53
N ARG A 127 -31.24 35.52 -33.19
CA ARG A 127 -32.24 34.96 -34.11
C ARG A 127 -33.57 34.62 -33.44
N ALA A 128 -33.53 34.15 -32.20
CA ALA A 128 -34.75 33.90 -31.43
C ALA A 128 -35.51 35.20 -31.07
N GLN A 129 -34.84 36.36 -31.11
CA GLN A 129 -35.42 37.67 -30.86
C GLN A 129 -35.84 38.42 -32.14
N GLU A 130 -35.60 37.86 -33.34
CA GLU A 130 -36.12 38.46 -34.58
C GLU A 130 -37.66 38.44 -34.56
N PRO A 131 -38.33 39.60 -34.67
CA PRO A 131 -39.77 39.66 -34.65
C PRO A 131 -40.32 38.98 -35.91
N LYS A 132 -41.19 37.97 -35.72
CA LYS A 132 -42.03 37.44 -36.79
C LYS A 132 -42.93 38.57 -37.29
N HIS A 133 -42.60 39.16 -38.44
CA HIS A 133 -43.54 40.00 -39.17
C HIS A 133 -44.69 39.10 -39.69
N GLU A 134 -45.82 39.12 -39.00
CA GLU A 134 -47.07 38.54 -39.50
C GLU A 134 -47.65 39.46 -40.60
N PRO A 135 -48.04 38.93 -41.78
CA PRO A 135 -48.88 39.65 -42.72
C PRO A 135 -50.30 39.81 -42.14
N PRO A 136 -51.10 40.80 -42.59
CA PRO A 136 -52.37 41.15 -41.96
C PRO A 136 -53.37 39.99 -42.06
N THR A 137 -53.88 39.54 -40.92
CA THR A 137 -54.85 38.44 -40.86
C THR A 137 -56.28 38.99 -41.00
N ASP A 138 -56.93 38.59 -42.08
CA ASP A 138 -58.37 38.70 -42.38
C ASP A 138 -59.16 37.75 -41.45
N PRO A 139 -60.26 38.17 -40.79
CA PRO A 139 -60.92 37.37 -39.77
C PRO A 139 -61.89 36.38 -40.40
N ASN A 140 -61.38 35.31 -41.01
CA ASN A 140 -62.12 34.06 -41.22
C ASN A 140 -61.20 32.99 -41.82
N GLN A 141 -60.67 32.08 -40.99
CA GLN A 141 -60.59 30.66 -41.37
C GLN A 141 -60.27 29.76 -40.18
N LYS A 142 -60.97 28.63 -40.16
CA LYS A 142 -60.95 27.57 -39.17
C LYS A 142 -59.81 26.59 -39.43
N LEU A 143 -59.37 26.01 -38.31
CA LEU A 143 -58.87 24.64 -38.07
C LEU A 143 -57.38 24.30 -38.29
N ASP A 144 -56.87 23.76 -37.18
CA ASP A 144 -55.82 22.77 -36.96
C ASP A 144 -54.41 23.08 -37.43
N HIS A 145 -53.44 23.07 -36.50
CA HIS A 145 -52.36 22.06 -36.43
C HIS A 145 -51.58 22.20 -35.10
N LYS A 146 -51.54 21.10 -34.34
CA LYS A 146 -50.48 20.64 -33.40
C LYS A 146 -49.63 21.70 -32.67
N SER A 147 -50.01 21.99 -31.43
CA SER A 147 -49.07 22.51 -30.43
C SER A 147 -48.10 21.40 -30.01
N ILE A 148 -46.85 21.46 -30.48
CA ILE A 148 -45.75 20.71 -29.88
C ILE A 148 -45.21 21.57 -28.74
N SER A 149 -45.70 21.30 -27.54
CA SER A 149 -45.10 21.80 -26.30
C SER A 149 -43.91 20.92 -25.95
N LEU A 150 -42.74 21.53 -25.70
CA LEU A 150 -41.60 20.86 -25.12
C LEU A 150 -41.98 20.23 -23.77
N PRO A 151 -41.53 18.99 -23.46
CA PRO A 151 -41.66 18.46 -22.11
C PRO A 151 -40.58 19.07 -21.21
N ALA A 152 -41.04 19.76 -20.17
CA ALA A 152 -40.28 19.91 -18.94
C ALA A 152 -40.13 18.51 -18.31
N ILE A 153 -38.90 18.05 -18.13
CA ILE A 153 -38.62 16.84 -17.35
C ILE A 153 -38.74 17.24 -15.88
N VAL A 154 -39.87 16.84 -15.29
CA VAL A 154 -40.15 16.89 -13.86
C VAL A 154 -39.65 15.57 -13.26
N GLU A 155 -38.67 15.65 -12.36
CA GLU A 155 -38.38 14.57 -11.41
C GLU A 155 -39.48 14.55 -10.34
N SER A 156 -40.36 13.55 -10.41
CA SER A 156 -41.17 13.01 -9.31
C SER A 156 -40.83 11.52 -9.23
N ALA A 157 -40.25 11.02 -8.14
CA ALA A 157 -40.84 10.75 -6.83
C ALA A 157 -41.31 9.28 -6.71
N GLU A 158 -41.13 8.74 -5.50
CA GLU A 158 -41.74 7.53 -4.92
C GLU A 158 -40.99 6.20 -5.19
N GLY A 159 -40.67 5.37 -4.19
CA GLY A 159 -41.20 5.31 -2.83
C GLY A 159 -40.34 4.49 -1.84
N LEU A 160 -40.44 4.91 -0.58
CA LEU A 160 -40.39 4.08 0.65
C LEU A 160 -41.61 3.13 0.70
N PRO A 161 -41.84 2.26 1.71
CA PRO A 161 -40.97 1.60 2.71
C PRO A 161 -41.28 0.06 2.81
N VAL A 162 -40.49 -0.73 3.55
CA VAL A 162 -41.03 -1.91 4.27
C VAL A 162 -40.31 -2.08 5.62
N GLU A 163 -41.12 -2.29 6.63
CA GLU A 163 -40.87 -2.32 8.06
C GLU A 163 -41.17 -3.77 8.57
N ILE A 164 -40.79 -4.09 9.81
CA ILE A 164 -41.50 -5.01 10.76
C ILE A 164 -41.01 -6.49 10.98
N LEU A 165 -40.58 -6.75 12.25
CA LEU A 165 -40.75 -7.95 13.15
C LEU A 165 -39.95 -9.25 12.91
N GLN A 166 -39.62 -10.12 13.89
CA GLN A 166 -39.44 -10.14 15.36
C GLN A 166 -38.85 -11.55 15.67
N GLU A 167 -38.02 -11.66 16.70
CA GLU A 167 -37.75 -12.79 17.62
C GLU A 167 -37.92 -14.27 17.19
N THR A 168 -36.89 -15.10 17.45
CA THR A 168 -36.98 -16.38 18.21
C THR A 168 -35.58 -17.00 18.49
N GLU A 169 -35.21 -17.15 19.76
CA GLU A 169 -34.40 -18.28 20.31
C GLU A 169 -35.38 -19.34 20.90
N PRO A 170 -35.02 -20.56 21.41
CA PRO A 170 -33.70 -21.10 21.82
C PRO A 170 -33.40 -22.62 21.55
N GLU A 171 -32.14 -23.02 21.89
CA GLU A 171 -31.60 -24.31 22.41
C GLU A 171 -31.75 -25.67 21.68
N GLU A 172 -30.62 -26.36 21.38
CA GLU A 172 -30.10 -27.53 22.16
C GLU A 172 -28.79 -28.16 21.59
N LYS A 173 -27.72 -28.08 22.42
CA LYS A 173 -26.64 -29.04 22.81
C LYS A 173 -26.04 -30.10 21.85
N MET A 174 -24.68 -30.08 21.74
CA MET A 174 -23.72 -31.10 22.26
C MET A 174 -22.27 -30.73 21.83
N GLU A 175 -21.41 -30.28 22.76
CA GLU A 175 -20.24 -31.00 23.34
C GLU A 175 -19.19 -31.50 22.31
N SER A 176 -17.99 -30.94 22.22
CA SER A 176 -16.86 -31.13 23.17
C SER A 176 -15.68 -30.17 22.81
N VAL A 177 -15.15 -29.36 23.73
CA VAL A 177 -13.87 -29.53 24.49
C VAL A 177 -12.67 -29.71 23.53
N GLN A 178 -11.70 -28.81 23.32
CA GLN A 178 -10.74 -28.06 24.18
C GLN A 178 -9.94 -27.17 23.17
N GLU A 179 -9.58 -25.90 23.38
CA GLU A 179 -8.60 -25.38 24.33
C GLU A 179 -8.71 -23.85 24.32
N GLU A 180 -8.94 -23.28 25.51
CA GLU A 180 -8.80 -21.86 25.79
C GLU A 180 -7.34 -21.46 25.67
N SER A 181 -7.02 -20.63 24.68
CA SER A 181 -5.92 -19.68 24.80
C SER A 181 -6.49 -18.28 24.64
N ALA A 182 -6.30 -17.48 25.69
CA ALA A 182 -6.81 -16.14 25.90
C ALA A 182 -6.96 -15.33 24.59
N SER A 183 -8.23 -15.11 24.24
CA SER A 183 -8.68 -14.32 23.11
C SER A 183 -8.45 -12.83 23.34
N GLU A 184 -7.21 -12.36 23.13
CA GLU A 184 -6.88 -10.93 23.03
C GLU A 184 -7.19 -10.38 21.63
N GLY A 185 -8.35 -10.74 21.07
CA GLY A 185 -8.87 -10.10 19.86
C GLY A 185 -9.68 -8.86 20.25
N LEU A 186 -9.46 -7.74 19.58
CA LEU A 186 -10.27 -6.54 19.80
C LEU A 186 -11.67 -6.73 19.23
N THR A 187 -12.67 -6.13 19.87
CA THR A 187 -14.03 -6.06 19.34
C THR A 187 -14.15 -4.98 18.28
N LYS A 188 -15.21 -5.05 17.47
CA LYS A 188 -15.54 -4.06 16.43
C LYS A 188 -15.59 -2.63 17.00
N GLU A 189 -16.17 -2.47 18.19
CA GLU A 189 -16.31 -1.20 18.90
C GLU A 189 -14.95 -0.62 19.33
N GLN A 190 -14.04 -1.47 19.82
CA GLN A 190 -12.70 -1.04 20.21
C GLN A 190 -11.88 -0.58 19.00
N VAL A 191 -11.99 -1.29 17.88
CA VAL A 191 -11.34 -0.89 16.62
C VAL A 191 -11.94 0.42 16.09
N GLU A 192 -13.25 0.63 16.24
CA GLU A 192 -13.92 1.86 15.83
C GLU A 192 -13.50 3.08 16.69
N GLU A 193 -13.27 2.88 17.98
CA GLU A 193 -12.74 3.95 18.84
C GLU A 193 -11.29 4.30 18.50
N ILE A 194 -10.45 3.29 18.20
CA ILE A 194 -9.09 3.52 17.69
C ILE A 194 -9.15 4.28 16.36
N TRP A 195 -10.06 3.91 15.46
CA TRP A 195 -10.28 4.60 14.20
C TRP A 195 -10.59 6.08 14.43
N ARG A 196 -11.64 6.37 15.22
CA ARG A 196 -12.08 7.74 15.51
C ARG A 196 -10.97 8.59 16.12
N ARG A 197 -10.19 8.02 17.04
CA ARG A 197 -9.06 8.70 17.69
C ARG A 197 -7.95 9.04 16.71
N VAL A 198 -7.60 8.12 15.80
CA VAL A 198 -6.50 8.31 14.84
C VAL A 198 -6.93 9.21 13.67
N THR A 199 -8.22 9.22 13.29
CA THR A 199 -8.72 10.02 12.16
C THR A 199 -9.29 11.39 12.56
N LYS A 200 -9.27 11.76 13.84
CA LYS A 200 -9.91 12.98 14.35
C LYS A 200 -9.41 14.27 13.67
N ASP A 201 -8.12 14.34 13.35
CA ASP A 201 -7.47 15.53 12.80
C ASP A 201 -7.14 15.39 11.30
N THR A 202 -7.70 14.38 10.65
CA THR A 202 -7.34 13.97 9.29
C THR A 202 -8.21 14.71 8.27
N MET A 203 -7.65 15.72 7.59
CA MET A 203 -8.33 16.50 6.53
C MET A 203 -8.27 15.76 5.18
N GLU A 204 -8.94 14.61 5.09
CA GLU A 204 -8.93 13.78 3.88
C GLU A 204 -10.33 13.64 3.29
N ASP A 205 -10.39 13.38 1.99
CA ASP A 205 -11.64 13.14 1.28
C ASP A 205 -12.46 12.03 1.96
N GLU A 206 -13.76 12.26 2.13
CA GLU A 206 -14.68 11.32 2.79
C GLU A 206 -14.68 9.93 2.14
N ASP A 207 -14.53 9.87 0.82
CA ASP A 207 -14.38 8.61 0.06
C ASP A 207 -13.12 7.83 0.45
N VAL A 208 -12.00 8.53 0.68
CA VAL A 208 -10.72 7.90 1.05
C VAL A 208 -10.82 7.35 2.46
N VAL A 209 -11.37 8.12 3.39
CA VAL A 209 -11.59 7.68 4.77
C VAL A 209 -12.53 6.48 4.82
N THR A 210 -13.64 6.51 4.07
CA THR A 210 -14.62 5.42 4.03
C THR A 210 -14.03 4.15 3.42
N ASN A 211 -13.31 4.26 2.31
CA ASN A 211 -12.66 3.11 1.66
C ASN A 211 -11.59 2.48 2.55
N SER A 212 -10.77 3.30 3.21
CA SER A 212 -9.78 2.81 4.17
C SER A 212 -10.44 2.14 5.39
N LYS A 213 -11.57 2.68 5.88
CA LYS A 213 -12.35 2.06 6.97
C LYS A 213 -12.84 0.69 6.53
N ASN A 214 -13.51 0.61 5.38
CA ASN A 214 -14.04 -0.65 4.86
C ASN A 214 -12.95 -1.71 4.67
N LEU A 215 -11.78 -1.32 4.17
CA LEU A 215 -10.64 -2.23 3.99
C LEU A 215 -10.06 -2.71 5.33
N LEU A 216 -9.99 -1.83 6.34
CA LEU A 216 -9.58 -2.22 7.70
C LEU A 216 -10.52 -3.27 8.28
N PHE A 217 -11.84 -3.01 8.25
CA PHE A 217 -12.84 -3.89 8.85
C PHE A 217 -12.97 -5.23 8.10
N SER A 218 -12.96 -5.23 6.77
CA SER A 218 -13.05 -6.47 5.98
C SER A 218 -11.85 -7.39 6.15
N THR A 219 -10.68 -6.82 6.42
CA THR A 219 -9.45 -7.61 6.63
C THR A 219 -9.34 -8.13 8.06
N LEU A 220 -9.76 -7.34 9.05
CA LEU A 220 -9.69 -7.71 10.47
C LEU A 220 -10.82 -8.65 10.90
N PHE A 221 -12.02 -8.51 10.32
CA PHE A 221 -13.22 -9.28 10.68
C PHE A 221 -13.67 -10.10 9.48
N LYS A 222 -13.06 -11.27 9.28
CA LYS A 222 -13.50 -12.23 8.26
C LYS A 222 -14.81 -12.89 8.72
N ASN A 223 -15.78 -13.01 7.82
CA ASN A 223 -17.06 -13.70 8.05
C ASN A 223 -17.87 -13.15 9.25
N ASP A 224 -17.85 -11.83 9.49
CA ASP A 224 -18.55 -11.16 10.60
C ASP A 224 -18.22 -11.71 12.00
N HIS A 225 -17.04 -12.28 12.16
CA HIS A 225 -16.57 -12.74 13.46
C HIS A 225 -16.48 -11.57 14.46
N PRO A 226 -16.91 -11.72 15.73
CA PRO A 226 -16.99 -10.61 16.69
C PRO A 226 -15.63 -10.06 17.15
N ARG A 227 -14.53 -10.75 16.82
CA ARG A 227 -13.16 -10.41 17.21
C ARG A 227 -12.22 -10.39 16.02
N THR A 228 -11.20 -9.54 16.09
CA THR A 228 -10.15 -9.43 15.07
C THR A 228 -9.39 -10.75 14.88
N VAL A 229 -9.24 -11.19 13.64
CA VAL A 229 -8.44 -12.36 13.25
C VAL A 229 -7.07 -11.87 12.78
N ILE A 230 -6.09 -11.84 13.69
CA ILE A 230 -4.72 -11.40 13.41
C ILE A 230 -3.77 -12.54 13.70
N GLU A 231 -2.89 -12.85 12.73
CA GLU A 231 -1.90 -13.90 12.85
C GLU A 231 -0.83 -13.56 13.90
N ARG A 232 -0.36 -14.59 14.62
CA ARG A 232 0.70 -14.50 15.62
C ARG A 232 1.90 -15.36 15.21
N THR A 233 3.10 -14.92 15.58
CA THR A 233 4.32 -15.74 15.49
C THR A 233 4.44 -16.71 16.67
N GLU A 234 5.27 -17.74 16.53
CA GLU A 234 5.63 -18.68 17.62
C GLU A 234 6.18 -17.96 18.87
N GLU A 235 6.80 -16.78 18.68
CA GLU A 235 7.33 -15.92 19.74
C GLU A 235 6.28 -14.99 20.38
N GLY A 236 5.00 -15.05 19.97
CA GLY A 236 3.90 -14.30 20.59
C GLY A 236 3.59 -12.91 19.99
N TYR A 237 4.30 -12.47 18.95
CA TYR A 237 4.05 -11.17 18.30
C TYR A 237 2.92 -11.22 17.26
N TYR A 238 2.20 -10.10 17.12
CA TYR A 238 1.15 -9.91 16.11
C TYR A 238 1.73 -9.46 14.76
N ILE A 239 1.26 -10.07 13.67
CA ILE A 239 1.66 -9.75 12.30
C ILE A 239 0.63 -8.79 11.68
N CYS A 240 1.10 -7.65 11.15
CA CYS A 240 0.21 -6.68 10.51
C CYS A 240 -0.21 -7.14 9.09
N PRO A 241 -1.52 -7.35 8.83
CA PRO A 241 -1.98 -7.85 7.54
C PRO A 241 -1.95 -6.79 6.43
N PHE A 242 -1.74 -5.51 6.79
CA PHE A 242 -1.81 -4.39 5.87
C PHE A 242 -0.44 -3.98 5.29
N ARG A 243 0.67 -4.58 5.73
CA ARG A 243 2.01 -4.21 5.27
C ARG A 243 2.73 -5.42 4.67
N SER A 244 2.94 -5.38 3.35
CA SER A 244 3.79 -6.35 2.64
C SER A 244 5.27 -5.95 2.76
N GLY A 245 6.12 -6.89 3.16
CA GLY A 245 7.58 -6.71 3.25
C GLY A 245 8.10 -6.64 4.69
N HIS A 246 8.98 -7.59 5.01
CA HIS A 246 9.81 -7.75 6.21
C HIS A 246 9.55 -6.81 7.40
N GLY A 247 8.98 -7.39 8.46
CA GLY A 247 9.18 -6.92 9.83
C GLY A 247 8.30 -5.77 10.26
N LYS A 248 7.05 -6.06 10.63
CA LYS A 248 6.37 -5.34 11.71
C LYS A 248 5.57 -6.30 12.56
N TYR A 249 6.31 -6.95 13.45
CA TYR A 249 5.81 -7.65 14.62
C TYR A 249 5.40 -6.61 15.66
N PHE A 250 4.23 -6.80 16.27
CA PHE A 250 3.74 -5.91 17.31
C PHE A 250 3.46 -6.70 18.57
N ASP A 251 3.79 -6.14 19.72
CA ASP A 251 3.50 -6.77 21.02
C ASP A 251 2.02 -6.65 21.39
N ARG A 252 1.28 -5.71 20.78
CA ARG A 252 -0.11 -5.40 21.09
C ARG A 252 -0.92 -5.11 19.83
N VAL A 253 -2.16 -5.60 19.79
CA VAL A 253 -3.10 -5.38 18.68
C VAL A 253 -3.43 -3.90 18.49
N ASP A 254 -3.62 -3.14 19.58
CA ASP A 254 -3.94 -1.71 19.50
C ASP A 254 -2.89 -0.92 18.70
N ARG A 255 -1.61 -1.17 18.98
CA ARG A 255 -0.49 -0.50 18.31
C ARG A 255 -0.39 -0.89 16.84
N LEU A 256 -0.73 -2.13 16.52
CA LEU A 256 -0.79 -2.61 15.15
C LEU A 256 -1.86 -1.82 14.37
N ILE A 257 -3.07 -1.70 14.93
CA ILE A 257 -4.19 -1.00 14.30
C ILE A 257 -3.91 0.50 14.18
N GLU A 258 -3.42 1.14 15.25
CA GLU A 258 -3.00 2.54 15.24
C GLU A 258 -1.98 2.83 14.13
N THR A 259 -1.04 1.91 13.90
CA THR A 259 -0.02 2.05 12.86
C THR A 259 -0.55 1.73 11.46
N ALA A 260 -1.57 0.87 11.36
CA ALA A 260 -2.17 0.46 10.09
C ALA A 260 -3.06 1.56 9.49
N ILE A 261 -3.81 2.30 10.31
CA ILE A 261 -4.79 3.31 9.85
C ILE A 261 -4.15 4.37 8.92
N PRO A 262 -3.05 5.06 9.31
CA PRO A 262 -2.43 6.05 8.42
C PRO A 262 -1.89 5.45 7.12
N TYR A 263 -1.44 4.20 7.16
CA TYR A 263 -0.97 3.48 5.97
C TYR A 263 -2.12 3.19 5.01
N LEU A 264 -3.27 2.73 5.53
CA LEU A 264 -4.45 2.45 4.74
C LEU A 264 -5.03 3.71 4.08
N ILE A 265 -5.02 4.84 4.77
CA ILE A 265 -5.42 6.14 4.22
C ILE A 265 -4.50 6.51 3.05
N ARG A 266 -3.18 6.40 3.24
CA ARG A 266 -2.20 6.67 2.16
C ARG A 266 -2.39 5.73 0.97
N HIS A 267 -2.64 4.45 1.22
CA HIS A 267 -2.88 3.47 0.17
C HIS A 267 -4.15 3.80 -0.63
N ALA A 268 -5.26 4.11 0.06
CA ALA A 268 -6.52 4.49 -0.58
C ALA A 268 -6.39 5.76 -1.43
N LYS A 269 -5.59 6.75 -1.01
CA LYS A 269 -5.26 7.92 -1.84
C LYS A 269 -4.58 7.54 -3.14
N ILE A 270 -3.51 6.73 -3.05
CA ILE A 270 -2.75 6.29 -4.21
C ILE A 270 -3.66 5.52 -5.17
N GLN A 271 -4.54 4.69 -4.61
CA GLN A 271 -5.54 3.95 -5.39
C GLN A 271 -6.53 4.88 -6.09
N LYS A 272 -7.08 5.89 -5.40
CA LYS A 272 -7.97 6.90 -5.99
C LYS A 272 -7.29 7.66 -7.14
N ILE A 273 -6.02 8.03 -6.98
CA ILE A 273 -5.23 8.70 -8.04
C ILE A 273 -5.07 7.76 -9.24
N ARG A 274 -4.67 6.50 -9.01
CA ARG A 274 -4.50 5.50 -10.08
C ARG A 274 -5.79 5.21 -10.82
N ASP A 275 -6.92 5.13 -10.12
CA ASP A 275 -8.20 4.83 -10.74
C ASP A 275 -8.73 6.06 -11.51
N ALA A 276 -8.45 7.28 -11.05
CA ALA A 276 -8.69 8.50 -11.81
C ALA A 276 -7.82 8.57 -13.08
N GLU A 277 -6.55 8.16 -12.99
CA GLU A 277 -5.65 8.03 -14.14
C GLU A 277 -6.16 6.97 -15.13
N ARG A 278 -6.55 5.77 -14.68
CA ARG A 278 -7.15 4.75 -15.55
C ARG A 278 -8.39 5.24 -16.26
N LYS A 279 -9.29 5.93 -15.54
CA LYS A 279 -10.50 6.53 -16.13
C LYS A 279 -10.16 7.63 -17.15
N LYS A 280 -9.07 8.37 -16.95
CA LYS A 280 -8.59 9.39 -17.87
C LYS A 280 -7.92 8.81 -19.12
N TYR A 281 -7.20 7.70 -18.99
CA TYR A 281 -6.43 7.07 -20.07
C TYR A 281 -7.11 5.85 -20.72
N GLY A 282 -8.29 5.44 -20.23
CA GLY A 282 -9.15 4.44 -20.89
C GLY A 282 -8.65 2.99 -20.80
N TYR A 283 -8.06 2.60 -19.67
CA TYR A 283 -7.74 1.19 -19.36
C TYR A 283 -8.89 0.46 -18.69
#